data_AF-A0A965KZH3-F1
#
_entry.id   AF-A0A965KZH3-F1
#
_cell.length_a   1.000
_cell.length_b   1.000
_cell.length_c   1.000
_cell.angle_alpha   90.00
_cell.angle_beta   90.00
_cell.angle_gamma   90.00
#
_symmetry.space_group_name_H-M   'P 1'
#
loop_
_entity.id
_entity.type
_entity.pdbx_description
1 polymer ?
#
loop_
_entity_poly.entity_id
_entity_poly.type
_entity_poly.pdbx_seq_one_letter_code
_entity_poly.pdbx_strand_id
1 'polypeptide(L)'
;MPKISEIKNVKFNGRETGYVPPAKLNISPRLKLQTAAAKKIDPITYEVIRHSLWNINEEHGATIQRLSGSPVAMYALDLNPSILTESGEFVYFGPYMQYMSGVTDTQVKWILENRSENPGIHDGDMFLANDPWVGAAHQQDVMLICPVFHEGKLFCWVTNCLHQYDIGGITPSSFCMSAENAYEEGILIPPVKIIEKGEIRRDIEELYLRSSRKPDSVALDFRAQLAGNTTAKQRVESLLKRYGPETVKAVMHKILNDGEAAFLKKMRRLPDGVWRDRTYVECCRPGDRKTHRVQLTLRKAGNTLIFENEGTADQDGAMNATFSGWRGSIMVA
;
A
#
# COMPACT_ATOMS: atom_id res chain seq x y z
N MET A 1 5.22 27.21 6.44
CA MET A 1 5.75 26.17 7.36
C MET A 1 6.76 25.33 6.59
N PRO A 2 7.83 24.78 7.21
CA PRO A 2 8.73 23.86 6.51
C PRO A 2 7.95 22.61 6.03
N LYS A 3 8.28 22.06 4.85
CA LYS A 3 7.58 20.89 4.30
C LYS A 3 7.88 19.66 5.16
N ILE A 4 6.90 18.78 5.41
CA ILE A 4 7.10 17.56 6.21
C ILE A 4 8.28 16.72 5.68
N SER A 5 8.47 16.64 4.36
CA SER A 5 9.61 15.97 3.72
C SER A 5 10.98 16.64 3.96
N GLU A 6 10.99 17.92 4.32
CA GLU A 6 12.18 18.74 4.55
C GLU A 6 12.47 18.94 6.06
N ILE A 7 11.50 18.67 6.93
CA ILE A 7 11.67 18.71 8.38
C ILE A 7 12.47 17.48 8.81
N LYS A 8 13.74 17.71 9.18
CA LYS A 8 14.54 16.70 9.87
C LYS A 8 13.88 16.34 11.19
N ASN A 9 13.67 15.05 11.43
CA ASN A 9 13.12 14.49 12.68
C ASN A 9 11.61 14.68 12.90
N VAL A 10 10.78 14.75 11.86
CA VAL A 10 9.33 14.50 12.06
C VAL A 10 9.18 13.07 12.58
N LYS A 11 8.87 12.96 13.87
CA LYS A 11 8.56 11.66 14.48
C LYS A 11 7.12 11.35 14.14
N PHE A 12 6.90 10.23 13.45
CA PHE A 12 5.59 9.61 13.36
C PHE A 12 5.02 9.46 14.79
N ASN A 13 3.82 10.00 15.02
CA ASN A 13 3.12 9.83 16.29
C ASN A 13 1.73 9.19 16.14
N GLY A 14 1.28 8.93 14.90
CA GLY A 14 0.01 8.29 14.60
C GLY A 14 -1.22 9.11 14.99
N ARG A 15 -1.08 10.43 15.16
CA ARG A 15 -2.15 11.34 15.59
C ARG A 15 -2.14 12.69 14.89
N GLU A 16 -0.96 13.31 14.80
CA GLU A 16 -0.75 14.61 14.16
C GLU A 16 0.16 14.45 12.93
N THR A 17 1.10 13.51 13.00
CA THR A 17 2.10 13.26 11.96
C THR A 17 2.03 11.82 11.48
N GLY A 18 1.75 11.67 10.18
CA GLY A 18 1.76 10.39 9.49
C GLY A 18 3.18 9.88 9.22
N TYR A 19 3.28 8.60 8.95
CA TYR A 19 4.53 7.95 8.59
C TYR A 19 4.93 8.38 7.18
N VAL A 20 6.12 8.97 7.08
CA VAL A 20 6.79 9.24 5.80
C VAL A 20 8.01 8.35 5.77
N PRO A 21 8.11 7.39 4.83
CA PRO A 21 9.25 6.49 4.77
C PRO A 21 10.57 7.27 4.64
N PRO A 22 11.59 6.99 5.46
CA PRO A 22 12.89 7.61 5.32
C PRO A 22 13.60 7.12 4.05
N ALA A 23 14.57 7.88 3.56
CA ALA A 23 15.39 7.47 2.42
C ALA A 23 16.16 6.16 2.66
N LYS A 24 16.45 5.83 3.92
CA LYS A 24 17.04 4.56 4.36
C LYS A 24 16.24 4.02 5.54
N LEU A 25 15.65 2.84 5.35
CA LEU A 25 14.87 2.15 6.38
C LEU A 25 15.79 1.61 7.49
N ASN A 26 15.33 1.74 8.74
CA ASN A 26 15.98 1.12 9.90
C ASN A 26 15.44 -0.30 10.12
N ILE A 27 16.06 -1.29 9.48
CA ILE A 27 15.63 -2.70 9.54
C ILE A 27 16.48 -3.46 10.56
N SER A 28 15.85 -4.26 11.42
CA SER A 28 16.57 -5.12 12.36
C SER A 28 17.57 -6.03 11.64
N PRO A 29 18.83 -6.13 12.11
CA PRO A 29 19.82 -7.06 11.57
C PRO A 29 19.42 -8.55 11.65
N ARG A 30 18.40 -8.87 12.46
CA ARG A 30 17.85 -10.23 12.58
C ARG A 30 17.10 -10.66 11.32
N LEU A 31 16.45 -9.72 10.64
CA LEU A 31 15.77 -9.98 9.37
C LEU A 31 16.80 -10.00 8.23
N LYS A 32 17.02 -11.17 7.64
CA LYS A 32 17.92 -11.30 6.49
C LYS A 32 17.14 -11.01 5.21
N LEU A 33 17.65 -10.09 4.40
CA LEU A 33 17.08 -9.73 3.11
C LEU A 33 17.81 -10.46 1.99
N GLN A 34 17.08 -10.92 0.96
CA GLN A 34 17.68 -11.48 -0.24
C GLN A 34 17.84 -10.40 -1.30
N THR A 35 19.03 -9.80 -1.31
CA THR A 35 19.40 -8.69 -2.23
C THR A 35 20.29 -9.13 -3.39
N ALA A 36 20.80 -10.36 -3.36
CA ALA A 36 21.68 -10.89 -4.41
C ALA A 36 20.91 -11.05 -5.73
N ALA A 37 21.49 -10.52 -6.80
CA ALA A 37 20.93 -10.51 -8.14
C ALA A 37 21.97 -10.95 -9.19
N ALA A 38 21.53 -11.70 -10.19
CA ALA A 38 22.38 -12.09 -11.30
C ALA A 38 22.87 -10.85 -12.09
N LYS A 39 24.15 -10.84 -12.49
CA LYS A 39 24.76 -9.70 -13.19
C LYS A 39 24.25 -9.50 -14.62
N LYS A 40 23.81 -10.58 -15.27
CA LYS A 40 23.31 -10.59 -16.64
C LYS A 40 22.08 -11.47 -16.70
N ILE A 41 21.08 -11.03 -17.45
CA ILE A 41 19.88 -11.77 -17.78
C ILE A 41 19.75 -11.70 -19.29
N ASP A 42 19.56 -12.85 -19.95
CA ASP A 42 19.26 -12.82 -21.37
C ASP A 42 17.84 -12.27 -21.60
N PRO A 43 17.59 -11.60 -22.75
CA PRO A 43 16.30 -10.95 -23.00
C PRO A 43 15.10 -11.90 -22.97
N ILE A 44 15.28 -13.18 -23.32
CA ILE A 44 14.19 -14.15 -23.37
C ILE A 44 13.78 -14.52 -21.94
N THR A 45 14.74 -14.87 -21.08
CA THR A 45 14.48 -15.14 -19.67
C THR A 45 13.87 -13.93 -18.97
N TYR A 46 14.35 -12.72 -19.29
CA TYR A 46 13.76 -11.49 -18.78
C TYR A 46 12.27 -11.39 -19.11
N GLU A 47 11.89 -11.50 -20.38
CA GLU A 47 10.49 -11.39 -20.79
C GLU A 47 9.62 -12.50 -20.19
N VAL A 48 10.11 -13.74 -20.14
CA VAL A 48 9.36 -14.86 -19.55
C VAL A 48 9.08 -14.64 -18.07
N ILE A 49 10.09 -14.29 -17.27
CA ILE A 49 9.92 -14.06 -15.83
C ILE A 49 9.09 -12.79 -15.59
N ARG A 50 9.33 -11.72 -16.36
CA ARG A 50 8.59 -10.46 -16.27
C ARG A 50 7.11 -10.68 -16.51
N HIS A 51 6.73 -11.40 -17.57
CA HIS A 51 5.34 -11.74 -17.85
C HIS A 51 4.75 -12.74 -16.84
N SER A 52 5.55 -13.68 -16.34
CA SER A 52 5.11 -14.59 -15.28
C SER A 52 4.73 -13.80 -14.02
N LEU A 53 5.57 -12.87 -13.57
CA LEU A 53 5.29 -12.01 -12.41
C LEU A 53 4.03 -11.14 -12.61
N TRP A 54 3.81 -10.62 -13.84
CA TRP A 54 2.57 -9.91 -14.17
C TRP A 54 1.34 -10.82 -14.03
N ASN A 55 1.39 -12.02 -14.63
CA ASN A 55 0.29 -12.98 -14.57
C ASN A 55 0.00 -13.45 -13.14
N ILE A 56 1.02 -13.56 -12.28
CA ILE A 56 0.84 -13.85 -10.85
C ILE A 56 0.02 -12.76 -10.18
N ASN A 57 0.30 -11.49 -10.49
CA ASN A 57 -0.41 -10.35 -9.91
C ASN A 57 -1.87 -10.27 -10.42
N GLU A 58 -2.11 -10.61 -11.69
CA GLU A 58 -3.47 -10.74 -12.25
C GLU A 58 -4.25 -11.90 -11.61
N GLU A 59 -3.62 -13.07 -11.46
CA GLU A 59 -4.22 -14.24 -10.80
C GLU A 59 -4.56 -13.94 -9.33
N HIS A 60 -3.71 -13.17 -8.64
CA HIS A 60 -3.94 -12.68 -7.29
C HIS A 60 -5.24 -11.88 -7.19
N GLY A 61 -5.38 -10.81 -7.98
CA GLY A 61 -6.56 -9.96 -7.97
C GLY A 61 -7.82 -10.72 -8.36
N ALA A 62 -7.75 -11.54 -9.41
CA ALA A 62 -8.89 -12.33 -9.88
C ALA A 62 -9.34 -13.37 -8.85
N THR A 63 -8.42 -13.89 -8.03
CA THR A 63 -8.75 -14.80 -6.92
C THR A 63 -9.54 -14.06 -5.84
N ILE A 64 -9.11 -12.85 -5.45
CA ILE A 64 -9.83 -12.03 -4.47
C ILE A 64 -11.24 -11.72 -5.00
N GLN A 65 -11.33 -11.21 -6.23
CA GLN A 65 -12.59 -10.83 -6.86
C GLN A 65 -13.60 -11.98 -6.88
N ARG A 66 -13.16 -13.22 -7.17
CA ARG A 66 -14.07 -14.38 -7.25
C ARG A 66 -14.50 -14.92 -5.89
N LEU A 67 -13.74 -14.67 -4.82
CA LEU A 67 -13.96 -15.28 -3.50
C LEU A 67 -14.62 -14.34 -2.50
N SER A 68 -14.36 -13.04 -2.58
CA SER A 68 -14.79 -12.05 -1.58
C SER A 68 -16.31 -12.06 -1.35
N GLY A 69 -17.09 -12.29 -2.40
CA GLY A 69 -18.56 -12.27 -2.32
C GLY A 69 -19.14 -10.86 -2.05
N SER A 70 -18.31 -9.87 -1.71
CA SER A 70 -18.76 -8.50 -1.48
C SER A 70 -18.96 -7.76 -2.81
N PRO A 71 -20.02 -6.95 -2.95
CA PRO A 71 -20.21 -6.14 -4.16
C PRO A 71 -19.06 -5.18 -4.44
N VAL A 72 -18.32 -4.79 -3.39
CA VAL A 72 -17.17 -3.89 -3.44
C VAL A 72 -16.02 -4.53 -4.23
N ALA A 73 -15.64 -5.77 -3.90
CA ALA A 73 -14.60 -6.46 -4.65
C ALA A 73 -15.11 -6.98 -6.01
N MET A 74 -16.32 -7.56 -6.03
CA MET A 74 -16.82 -8.28 -7.21
C MET A 74 -17.19 -7.37 -8.38
N TYR A 75 -17.88 -6.27 -8.10
CA TYR A 75 -18.47 -5.39 -9.11
C TYR A 75 -17.79 -4.03 -9.17
N ALA A 76 -17.50 -3.41 -8.02
CA ALA A 76 -16.84 -2.11 -7.99
C ALA A 76 -15.32 -2.20 -8.22
N LEU A 77 -14.73 -3.39 -8.03
CA LEU A 77 -13.31 -3.66 -8.22
C LEU A 77 -12.41 -2.80 -7.32
N ASP A 78 -12.91 -2.46 -6.12
CA ASP A 78 -12.20 -1.61 -5.16
C ASP A 78 -11.21 -2.42 -4.32
N LEU A 79 -10.17 -2.89 -5.00
CA LEU A 79 -9.07 -3.69 -4.46
C LEU A 79 -7.81 -3.40 -5.26
N ASN A 80 -6.65 -3.83 -4.76
CA ASN A 80 -5.44 -3.89 -5.56
C ASN A 80 -4.45 -4.95 -5.04
N PRO A 81 -4.01 -5.93 -5.86
CA PRO A 81 -2.89 -6.82 -5.55
C PRO A 81 -1.54 -6.19 -5.94
N SER A 82 -0.48 -6.53 -5.21
CA SER A 82 0.85 -6.03 -5.54
C SER A 82 1.96 -7.02 -5.19
N ILE A 83 3.04 -6.93 -5.96
CA ILE A 83 4.31 -7.59 -5.67
C ILE A 83 5.35 -6.49 -5.43
N LEU A 84 5.99 -6.52 -4.26
CA LEU A 84 7.02 -5.56 -3.88
C LEU A 84 8.36 -6.26 -3.65
N THR A 85 9.47 -5.56 -3.87
CA THR A 85 10.82 -6.01 -3.47
C THR A 85 10.91 -6.21 -1.96
N GLU A 86 11.95 -6.88 -1.48
CA GLU A 86 12.25 -7.04 -0.06
C GLU A 86 12.31 -5.72 0.72
N SER A 87 12.60 -4.60 0.05
CA SER A 87 12.65 -3.25 0.61
C SER A 87 11.33 -2.46 0.45
N GLY A 88 10.30 -3.05 -0.12
CA GLY A 88 9.00 -2.42 -0.33
C GLY A 88 8.90 -1.53 -1.57
N GLU A 89 9.66 -1.80 -2.63
CA GLU A 89 9.49 -1.10 -3.92
C GLU A 89 8.55 -1.88 -4.84
N PHE A 90 7.60 -1.21 -5.51
CA PHE A 90 6.61 -1.89 -6.37
C PHE A 90 7.24 -2.50 -7.62
N VAL A 91 7.24 -3.82 -7.71
CA VAL A 91 7.56 -4.52 -8.96
C VAL A 91 6.35 -4.57 -9.87
N TYR A 92 5.20 -4.93 -9.31
CA TYR A 92 3.93 -4.88 -10.01
C TYR A 92 2.81 -4.39 -9.10
N PHE A 93 1.91 -3.64 -9.73
CA PHE A 93 0.70 -3.09 -9.14
C PHE A 93 -0.47 -3.50 -10.03
N GLY A 94 -1.56 -3.97 -9.43
CA GLY A 94 -2.69 -4.50 -10.19
C GLY A 94 -3.47 -3.40 -10.92
N PRO A 95 -4.18 -3.74 -12.01
CA PRO A 95 -4.87 -2.77 -12.87
C PRO A 95 -6.26 -2.36 -12.33
N TYR A 96 -6.47 -2.47 -11.02
CA TYR A 96 -7.72 -2.14 -10.33
C TYR A 96 -7.66 -0.68 -9.83
N MET A 97 -8.01 -0.38 -8.57
CA MET A 97 -7.96 0.98 -8.05
C MET A 97 -6.53 1.52 -7.95
N GLN A 98 -6.20 2.47 -8.84
CA GLN A 98 -4.82 2.92 -9.02
C GLN A 98 -4.31 3.85 -7.92
N TYR A 99 -5.19 4.60 -7.24
CA TYR A 99 -4.77 5.51 -6.17
C TYR A 99 -4.12 4.79 -4.98
N MET A 100 -4.41 3.49 -4.80
CA MET A 100 -3.78 2.64 -3.79
C MET A 100 -2.26 2.47 -4.04
N SER A 101 -1.70 2.93 -5.16
CA SER A 101 -0.26 2.87 -5.43
C SER A 101 0.58 3.71 -4.44
N GLY A 102 -0.04 4.65 -3.70
CA GLY A 102 0.63 5.42 -2.65
C GLY A 102 0.53 4.82 -1.25
N VAL A 103 -0.24 3.73 -1.08
CA VAL A 103 -0.64 3.21 0.24
C VAL A 103 0.17 1.99 0.65
N THR A 104 0.40 1.06 -0.27
CA THR A 104 0.88 -0.28 0.07
C THR A 104 2.37 -0.32 0.44
N ASP A 105 3.21 0.42 -0.29
CA ASP A 105 4.64 0.45 -0.01
C ASP A 105 4.95 1.10 1.34
N THR A 106 4.21 2.15 1.73
CA THR A 106 4.45 2.82 3.02
C THR A 106 4.16 1.88 4.19
N GLN A 107 3.12 1.04 4.10
CA GLN A 107 2.84 0.05 5.14
C GLN A 107 3.90 -1.07 5.21
N VAL A 108 4.39 -1.55 4.06
CA VAL A 108 5.51 -2.51 4.02
C VAL A 108 6.77 -1.91 4.65
N LYS A 109 7.11 -0.67 4.28
CA LYS A 109 8.27 0.06 4.83
C LYS A 109 8.11 0.28 6.34
N TRP A 110 6.91 0.60 6.80
CA TRP A 110 6.61 0.72 8.23
C TRP A 110 6.79 -0.61 8.98
N ILE A 111 6.32 -1.74 8.41
CA ILE A 111 6.52 -3.09 8.96
C ILE A 111 8.02 -3.39 9.08
N LEU A 112 8.80 -3.11 8.03
CA LEU A 112 10.25 -3.31 8.04
C LEU A 112 10.93 -2.53 9.18
N GLU A 113 10.51 -1.30 9.47
CA GLU A 113 11.11 -0.49 10.56
C GLU A 113 10.59 -0.85 11.96
N ASN A 114 9.30 -1.19 12.09
CA ASN A 114 8.62 -1.27 13.38
C ASN A 114 8.22 -2.69 13.80
N ARG A 115 8.42 -3.70 12.94
CA ARG A 115 8.07 -5.10 13.20
C ARG A 115 9.23 -6.06 12.99
N SER A 116 10.32 -5.65 12.33
CA SER A 116 11.47 -6.53 12.06
C SER A 116 12.19 -7.02 13.32
N GLU A 117 12.21 -6.24 14.41
CA GLU A 117 12.76 -6.66 15.71
C GLU A 117 11.71 -7.36 16.59
N ASN A 118 10.54 -6.75 16.75
CA ASN A 118 9.44 -7.24 17.57
C ASN A 118 8.11 -6.86 16.89
N PRO A 119 7.19 -7.82 16.63
CA PRO A 119 7.23 -9.25 16.97
C PRO A 119 8.10 -10.11 16.04
N GLY A 120 8.92 -9.49 15.19
CA GLY A 120 9.67 -10.17 14.15
C GLY A 120 8.81 -10.46 12.92
N ILE A 121 9.49 -10.71 11.81
CA ILE A 121 8.89 -11.04 10.51
C ILE A 121 9.45 -12.40 10.11
N HIS A 122 8.59 -13.40 9.99
CA HIS A 122 8.99 -14.77 9.67
C HIS A 122 8.20 -15.32 8.48
N ASP A 123 8.71 -16.41 7.91
CA ASP A 123 7.95 -17.13 6.90
C ASP A 123 6.64 -17.67 7.48
N GLY A 124 5.57 -17.60 6.68
CA GLY A 124 4.21 -17.93 7.09
C GLY A 124 3.49 -16.83 7.87
N ASP A 125 4.16 -15.73 8.24
CA ASP A 125 3.46 -14.59 8.84
C ASP A 125 2.67 -13.79 7.78
N MET A 126 1.61 -13.09 8.19
CA MET A 126 0.98 -12.01 7.41
C MET A 126 0.45 -10.91 8.34
N PHE A 127 0.48 -9.67 7.86
CA PHE A 127 0.09 -8.49 8.62
C PHE A 127 -1.20 -7.88 8.09
N LEU A 128 -2.14 -7.57 8.99
CA LEU A 128 -3.35 -6.79 8.71
C LEU A 128 -3.10 -5.33 9.08
N ALA A 129 -3.56 -4.39 8.26
CA ALA A 129 -3.48 -2.97 8.57
C ALA A 129 -4.51 -2.14 7.80
N ASN A 130 -4.92 -1.03 8.40
CA ASN A 130 -5.78 -0.04 7.76
C ASN A 130 -5.59 1.38 8.31
N ASP A 131 -4.55 1.62 9.11
CA ASP A 131 -4.31 2.92 9.73
C ASP A 131 -3.86 3.97 8.68
N PRO A 132 -4.62 5.06 8.46
CA PRO A 132 -4.27 6.09 7.50
C PRO A 132 -2.99 6.84 7.87
N TRP A 133 -2.62 6.88 9.16
CA TRP A 133 -1.37 7.48 9.58
C TRP A 133 -0.15 6.62 9.21
N VAL A 134 -0.34 5.33 8.96
CA VAL A 134 0.74 4.41 8.55
C VAL A 134 0.80 4.24 7.03
N GLY A 135 -0.36 4.20 6.39
CA GLY A 135 -0.37 4.19 4.94
C GLY A 135 -1.70 4.01 4.24
N ALA A 136 -2.78 3.60 4.93
CA ALA A 136 -4.07 3.46 4.25
C ALA A 136 -4.55 4.82 3.71
N ALA A 137 -5.33 4.82 2.61
CA ALA A 137 -5.95 6.07 2.16
C ALA A 137 -7.06 6.50 3.13
N HIS A 138 -7.80 5.53 3.63
CA HIS A 138 -8.80 5.64 4.69
C HIS A 138 -9.02 4.24 5.31
N GLN A 139 -9.70 4.16 6.43
CA GLN A 139 -9.73 2.97 7.28
C GLN A 139 -10.41 1.76 6.60
N GLN A 140 -11.29 1.97 5.61
CA GLN A 140 -11.92 0.83 4.92
C GLN A 140 -10.98 0.12 3.96
N ASP A 141 -9.90 0.77 3.52
CA ASP A 141 -8.90 0.19 2.64
C ASP A 141 -7.98 -0.72 3.46
N VAL A 142 -8.44 -1.95 3.71
CA VAL A 142 -7.76 -2.92 4.58
C VAL A 142 -6.75 -3.73 3.78
N MET A 143 -5.52 -3.73 4.28
CA MET A 143 -4.40 -4.43 3.67
C MET A 143 -4.09 -5.75 4.36
N LEU A 144 -3.78 -6.76 3.55
CA LEU A 144 -3.15 -8.00 3.99
C LEU A 144 -1.77 -8.15 3.32
N ILE A 145 -0.73 -8.16 4.14
CA ILE A 145 0.67 -8.03 3.71
C ILE A 145 1.41 -9.33 4.02
N CYS A 146 1.85 -10.05 2.99
CA CYS A 146 2.52 -11.35 3.11
C CYS A 146 4.01 -11.25 2.71
N PRO A 147 4.95 -11.44 3.65
CA PRO A 147 6.35 -11.67 3.31
C PRO A 147 6.53 -13.04 2.64
N VAL A 148 7.35 -13.08 1.58
CA VAL A 148 7.76 -14.31 0.91
C VAL A 148 9.23 -14.55 1.20
N PHE A 149 9.54 -15.70 1.79
CA PHE A 149 10.90 -16.09 2.13
C PHE A 149 11.47 -17.11 1.15
N HIS A 150 12.80 -17.11 1.00
CA HIS A 150 13.55 -18.15 0.33
C HIS A 150 14.83 -18.42 1.12
N GLU A 151 15.06 -19.67 1.53
CA GLU A 151 16.23 -20.10 2.29
C GLU A 151 16.49 -19.21 3.54
N GLY A 152 15.42 -18.88 4.28
CA GLY A 152 15.50 -18.08 5.51
C GLY A 152 15.75 -16.58 5.30
N LYS A 153 15.69 -16.09 4.05
CA LYS A 153 15.81 -14.66 3.72
C LYS A 153 14.53 -14.14 3.10
N LEU A 154 14.12 -12.93 3.49
CA LEU A 154 12.99 -12.21 2.89
C LEU A 154 13.32 -11.90 1.44
N PHE A 155 12.58 -12.52 0.52
CA PHE A 155 12.75 -12.36 -0.91
C PHE A 155 11.91 -11.21 -1.46
N CYS A 156 10.63 -11.17 -1.15
CA CYS A 156 9.72 -10.14 -1.65
C CYS A 156 8.49 -10.04 -0.74
N TRP A 157 7.58 -9.12 -1.06
CA TRP A 157 6.26 -9.06 -0.45
C TRP A 157 5.20 -9.30 -1.52
N VAL A 158 4.19 -10.07 -1.16
CA VAL A 158 2.93 -10.20 -1.89
C VAL A 158 1.87 -9.56 -1.01
N THR A 159 1.17 -8.56 -1.53
CA THR A 159 0.23 -7.78 -0.72
C THR A 159 -1.05 -7.57 -1.48
N ASN A 160 -2.12 -7.30 -0.76
CA ASN A 160 -3.30 -6.74 -1.36
C ASN A 160 -3.97 -5.74 -0.43
N CYS A 161 -4.66 -4.79 -1.03
CA CYS A 161 -5.61 -3.90 -0.38
C CYS A 161 -7.00 -4.24 -0.88
N LEU A 162 -7.99 -4.27 0.01
CA LEU A 162 -9.39 -4.49 -0.34
C LEU A 162 -10.25 -3.58 0.52
N HIS A 163 -11.07 -2.77 -0.14
CA HIS A 163 -12.03 -1.92 0.53
C HIS A 163 -13.11 -2.76 1.21
N GLN A 164 -13.25 -2.58 2.51
CA GLN A 164 -14.29 -3.21 3.31
C GLN A 164 -15.56 -2.37 3.25
N TYR A 165 -16.72 -3.02 3.18
CA TYR A 165 -17.97 -2.27 3.27
C TYR A 165 -18.16 -1.61 4.64
N ASP A 166 -17.63 -2.25 5.69
CA ASP A 166 -17.81 -1.80 7.05
C ASP A 166 -16.78 -2.36 8.03
N ILE A 167 -16.18 -1.49 8.83
CA ILE A 167 -15.28 -1.82 9.96
C ILE A 167 -15.61 -1.01 11.23
N GLY A 168 -16.87 -0.57 11.36
CA GLY A 168 -17.33 0.20 12.52
C GLY A 168 -17.40 1.70 12.27
N GLY A 169 -17.25 2.49 13.33
CA GLY A 169 -17.49 3.93 13.32
C GLY A 169 -18.94 4.31 13.67
N ILE A 170 -19.22 5.61 13.75
CA ILE A 170 -20.48 6.15 14.28
C ILE A 170 -21.65 6.04 13.29
N THR A 171 -21.38 5.82 12.01
CA THR A 171 -22.39 5.72 10.94
C THR A 171 -22.32 4.36 10.25
N PRO A 172 -23.45 3.69 9.97
CA PRO A 172 -23.50 2.49 9.15
C PRO A 172 -23.13 2.67 7.67
N SER A 173 -21.85 2.87 7.37
CA SER A 173 -21.35 3.19 6.03
C SER A 173 -19.84 2.92 5.91
N SER A 174 -19.33 2.82 4.69
CA SER A 174 -17.88 2.85 4.42
C SER A 174 -17.29 4.25 4.60
N PHE A 175 -18.08 5.30 4.35
CA PHE A 175 -17.69 6.70 4.54
C PHE A 175 -18.56 7.38 5.59
N CYS A 176 -17.93 8.00 6.60
CA CYS A 176 -18.61 8.67 7.70
C CYS A 176 -18.44 10.19 7.64
N MET A 177 -19.27 10.87 6.85
CA MET A 177 -19.20 12.33 6.67
C MET A 177 -19.41 13.13 7.97
N SER A 178 -20.06 12.54 8.98
CA SER A 178 -20.31 13.18 10.27
C SER A 178 -19.16 13.00 11.26
N ALA A 179 -18.09 12.30 10.89
CA ALA A 179 -16.97 12.08 11.79
C ALA A 179 -16.23 13.39 12.06
N GLU A 180 -16.02 13.71 13.33
CA GLU A 180 -15.23 14.85 13.79
C GLU A 180 -13.74 14.50 13.91
N ASN A 181 -13.41 13.21 13.96
CA ASN A 181 -12.04 12.71 14.04
C ASN A 181 -11.95 11.24 13.59
N ALA A 182 -10.73 10.77 13.33
CA ALA A 182 -10.45 9.42 12.84
C ALA A 182 -10.94 8.27 13.75
N TYR A 183 -11.20 8.54 15.05
CA TYR A 183 -11.70 7.53 15.98
C TYR A 183 -13.21 7.27 15.82
N GLU A 184 -13.90 8.11 15.04
CA GLU A 184 -15.32 7.96 14.72
C GLU A 184 -15.56 7.23 13.38
N GLU A 185 -14.49 6.94 12.62
CA GLU A 185 -14.54 6.40 11.26
C GLU A 185 -14.29 4.88 11.18
N GLY A 186 -14.02 4.24 12.31
CA GLY A 186 -13.72 2.81 12.38
C GLY A 186 -12.47 2.52 13.21
N ILE A 187 -12.16 1.23 13.33
CA ILE A 187 -10.97 0.81 14.05
C ILE A 187 -9.69 1.19 13.29
N LEU A 188 -8.72 1.77 14.01
CA LEU A 188 -7.38 2.05 13.51
C LEU A 188 -6.46 0.88 13.85
N ILE A 189 -6.06 0.12 12.83
CA ILE A 189 -5.20 -1.04 12.95
C ILE A 189 -3.85 -0.70 12.29
N PRO A 190 -2.82 -0.31 13.07
CA PRO A 190 -1.46 -0.31 12.54
C PRO A 190 -1.08 -1.75 12.17
N PRO A 191 -0.05 -1.99 11.35
CA PRO A 191 0.34 -3.35 10.99
C PRO A 191 0.49 -4.29 12.18
N VAL A 192 -0.45 -5.23 12.30
CA VAL A 192 -0.49 -6.28 13.32
C VAL A 192 -0.40 -7.63 12.63
N LYS A 193 0.34 -8.57 13.24
CA LYS A 193 0.43 -9.94 12.75
C LYS A 193 -0.91 -10.65 13.01
N ILE A 194 -1.66 -10.95 11.94
CA ILE A 194 -2.93 -11.70 11.99
C ILE A 194 -2.75 -13.16 11.57
N ILE A 195 -1.77 -13.46 10.71
CA ILE A 195 -1.34 -14.84 10.45
C ILE A 195 0.04 -14.99 11.09
N GLU A 196 0.21 -16.00 11.92
CA GLU A 196 1.49 -16.33 12.55
C GLU A 196 1.90 -17.75 12.17
N LYS A 197 3.02 -17.88 11.46
CA LYS A 197 3.56 -19.18 10.99
C LYS A 197 2.51 -20.04 10.25
N GLY A 198 1.68 -19.42 9.43
CA GLY A 198 0.65 -20.08 8.63
C GLY A 198 -0.71 -20.23 9.31
N GLU A 199 -0.83 -19.91 10.60
CA GLU A 199 -2.06 -20.06 11.37
C GLU A 199 -2.74 -18.70 11.62
N ILE A 200 -4.06 -18.64 11.48
CA ILE A 200 -4.83 -17.44 11.80
C ILE A 200 -4.82 -17.22 13.32
N ARG A 201 -4.38 -16.04 13.75
CA ARG A 201 -4.53 -15.55 15.12
C ARG A 201 -5.99 -15.20 15.39
N ARG A 202 -6.70 -16.16 15.97
CA ARG A 202 -8.15 -16.08 16.26
C ARG A 202 -8.52 -14.90 17.14
N ASP A 203 -7.68 -14.55 18.10
CA ASP A 203 -7.85 -13.39 18.97
C ASP A 203 -7.86 -12.06 18.17
N ILE A 204 -6.98 -11.94 17.18
CA ILE A 204 -6.91 -10.76 16.30
C ILE A 204 -8.03 -10.76 15.26
N GLU A 205 -8.33 -11.92 14.68
CA GLU A 205 -9.47 -12.08 13.77
C GLU A 205 -10.79 -11.71 14.46
N GLU A 206 -11.04 -12.21 15.66
CA GLU A 206 -12.26 -11.91 16.42
C GLU A 206 -12.38 -10.43 16.73
N LEU A 207 -11.28 -9.77 17.11
CA LEU A 207 -11.26 -8.32 17.32
C LEU A 207 -11.59 -7.55 16.03
N TYR A 208 -10.98 -7.94 14.92
CA TYR A 208 -11.21 -7.31 13.62
C TYR A 208 -12.66 -7.47 13.17
N LEU A 209 -13.19 -8.70 13.16
CA LEU A 209 -14.57 -8.96 12.73
C LEU A 209 -15.60 -8.30 13.65
N ARG A 210 -15.35 -8.28 14.98
CA ARG A 210 -16.25 -7.67 15.97
C ARG A 210 -16.43 -6.17 15.79
N SER A 211 -15.47 -5.49 15.15
CA SER A 211 -15.57 -4.05 14.86
C SER A 211 -16.66 -3.72 13.83
N SER A 212 -17.06 -4.69 13.01
CA SER A 212 -18.03 -4.51 11.94
C SER A 212 -19.46 -4.89 12.35
N ARG A 213 -20.43 -4.17 11.78
CA ARG A 213 -21.86 -4.53 11.77
C ARG A 213 -22.16 -5.64 10.73
N LYS A 214 -21.21 -5.96 9.85
CA LYS A 214 -21.29 -7.06 8.87
C LYS A 214 -20.09 -8.03 8.98
N PRO A 215 -19.90 -8.67 10.14
CA PRO A 215 -18.73 -9.54 10.38
C PRO A 215 -18.59 -10.67 9.37
N ASP A 216 -19.70 -11.26 8.91
CA ASP A 216 -19.63 -12.37 7.93
C ASP A 216 -19.11 -11.92 6.57
N SER A 217 -19.47 -10.72 6.12
CA SER A 217 -18.95 -10.14 4.87
C SER A 217 -17.46 -9.85 4.99
N VAL A 218 -17.05 -9.22 6.10
CA VAL A 218 -15.65 -8.92 6.38
C VAL A 218 -14.82 -10.20 6.50
N ALA A 219 -15.38 -11.27 7.08
CA ALA A 219 -14.73 -12.56 7.15
C ALA A 219 -14.51 -13.18 5.76
N LEU A 220 -15.51 -13.11 4.87
CA LEU A 220 -15.37 -13.57 3.48
C LEU A 220 -14.32 -12.76 2.71
N ASP A 221 -14.35 -11.43 2.85
CA ASP A 221 -13.34 -10.54 2.27
C ASP A 221 -11.92 -10.90 2.78
N PHE A 222 -11.74 -11.08 4.09
CA PHE A 222 -10.47 -11.49 4.67
C PHE A 222 -10.00 -12.86 4.15
N ARG A 223 -10.90 -13.84 4.03
CA ARG A 223 -10.57 -15.15 3.43
C ARG A 223 -10.15 -15.02 1.97
N ALA A 224 -10.80 -14.15 1.20
CA ALA A 224 -10.44 -13.86 -0.18
C ALA A 224 -9.06 -13.21 -0.29
N GLN A 225 -8.75 -12.21 0.55
CA GLN A 225 -7.43 -11.59 0.63
C GLN A 225 -6.34 -12.63 0.97
N LEU A 226 -6.61 -13.51 1.94
CA LEU A 226 -5.70 -14.59 2.34
C LEU A 226 -5.46 -15.58 1.19
N ALA A 227 -6.52 -16.01 0.50
CA ALA A 227 -6.42 -16.90 -0.66
C ALA A 227 -5.63 -16.25 -1.81
N GLY A 228 -5.84 -14.97 -2.08
CA GLY A 228 -5.08 -14.20 -3.07
C GLY A 228 -3.58 -14.18 -2.75
N ASN A 229 -3.21 -13.76 -1.54
CA ASN A 229 -1.81 -13.74 -1.10
C ASN A 229 -1.17 -15.13 -1.14
N THR A 230 -1.89 -16.16 -0.70
CA THR A 230 -1.39 -17.54 -0.66
C THR A 230 -1.12 -18.06 -2.08
N THR A 231 -2.05 -17.81 -3.01
CA THR A 231 -1.90 -18.18 -4.42
C THR A 231 -0.68 -17.49 -5.04
N ALA A 232 -0.58 -16.17 -4.90
CA ALA A 232 0.54 -15.42 -5.44
C ALA A 232 1.89 -15.81 -4.81
N LYS A 233 1.94 -16.03 -3.49
CA LYS A 233 3.13 -16.55 -2.78
C LYS A 233 3.60 -17.88 -3.39
N GLN A 234 2.70 -18.86 -3.53
CA GLN A 234 3.04 -20.18 -4.09
C GLN A 234 3.56 -20.08 -5.53
N ARG A 235 3.01 -19.17 -6.33
CA ARG A 235 3.49 -18.94 -7.70
C ARG A 235 4.87 -18.30 -7.73
N VAL A 236 5.14 -17.32 -6.85
CA VAL A 236 6.48 -16.74 -6.69
C VAL A 236 7.48 -17.81 -6.27
N GLU A 237 7.17 -18.62 -5.26
CA GLU A 237 8.03 -19.73 -4.81
C GLU A 237 8.33 -20.74 -5.93
N SER A 238 7.33 -21.05 -6.75
CA SER A 238 7.50 -21.90 -7.94
C SER A 238 8.46 -21.29 -8.97
N LEU A 239 8.38 -19.96 -9.16
CA LEU A 239 9.28 -19.21 -10.04
C LEU A 239 10.72 -19.23 -9.51
N LEU A 240 10.90 -19.07 -8.19
CA LEU A 240 12.20 -19.16 -7.52
C LEU A 240 12.81 -20.56 -7.67
N LYS A 241 12.02 -21.62 -7.50
CA LYS A 241 12.47 -23.00 -7.69
C LYS A 241 12.94 -23.26 -9.13
N ARG A 242 12.29 -22.65 -10.12
CA ARG A 242 12.57 -22.90 -11.55
C ARG A 242 13.76 -22.10 -12.08
N TYR A 243 13.87 -20.83 -11.71
CA TYR A 243 14.86 -19.90 -12.29
C TYR A 243 15.97 -19.47 -11.32
N GLY A 244 15.84 -19.82 -10.04
CA GLY A 244 16.73 -19.39 -8.98
C GLY A 244 16.43 -17.97 -8.48
N PRO A 245 16.72 -17.68 -7.19
CA PRO A 245 16.38 -16.39 -6.59
C PRO A 245 17.14 -15.22 -7.21
N GLU A 246 18.42 -15.39 -7.56
CA GLU A 246 19.23 -14.31 -8.12
C GLU A 246 18.74 -13.86 -9.51
N THR A 247 18.29 -14.79 -10.34
CA THR A 247 17.72 -14.50 -11.66
C THR A 247 16.41 -13.73 -11.53
N VAL A 248 15.49 -14.23 -10.70
CA VAL A 248 14.19 -13.57 -10.48
C VAL A 248 14.39 -12.18 -9.87
N LYS A 249 15.32 -12.05 -8.90
CA LYS A 249 15.68 -10.76 -8.29
C LYS A 249 16.20 -9.76 -9.32
N ALA A 250 17.09 -10.22 -10.21
CA ALA A 250 17.62 -9.37 -11.26
C ALA A 250 16.52 -8.90 -12.24
N VAL A 251 15.51 -9.74 -12.52
CA VAL A 251 14.35 -9.35 -13.34
C VAL A 251 13.52 -8.29 -12.62
N MET A 252 13.23 -8.47 -11.32
CA MET A 252 12.51 -7.46 -10.51
C MET A 252 13.21 -6.11 -10.54
N HIS A 253 14.54 -6.08 -10.35
CA HIS A 253 15.31 -4.83 -10.43
C HIS A 253 15.32 -4.23 -11.83
N LYS A 254 15.39 -5.06 -12.88
CA LYS A 254 15.32 -4.56 -14.25
C LYS A 254 13.94 -3.95 -14.57
N ILE A 255 12.84 -4.51 -14.06
CA ILE A 255 11.50 -3.92 -14.20
C ILE A 255 11.45 -2.51 -13.60
N LEU A 256 11.97 -2.35 -12.38
CA LEU A 256 12.06 -1.04 -11.72
C LEU A 256 12.88 -0.04 -12.52
N ASN A 257 14.09 -0.45 -12.95
CA ASN A 257 14.99 0.40 -13.73
C ASN A 257 14.40 0.79 -15.09
N ASP A 258 13.71 -0.13 -15.76
CA ASP A 258 13.03 0.14 -17.04
C ASP A 258 11.87 1.12 -16.84
N GLY A 259 11.13 0.98 -15.74
CA GLY A 259 10.06 1.91 -15.34
C GLY A 259 10.59 3.33 -15.08
N GLU A 260 11.66 3.45 -14.28
CA GLU A 260 12.33 4.74 -14.02
C GLU A 260 12.86 5.35 -15.33
N ALA A 261 13.56 4.56 -16.15
CA ALA A 261 14.10 5.05 -17.42
C ALA A 261 12.99 5.54 -18.37
N ALA A 262 11.85 4.84 -18.43
CA ALA A 262 10.69 5.25 -19.21
C ALA A 262 10.07 6.55 -18.68
N PHE A 263 9.92 6.68 -17.35
CA PHE A 263 9.43 7.90 -16.71
C PHE A 263 10.36 9.08 -17.00
N LEU A 264 11.67 8.92 -16.77
CA LEU A 264 12.69 9.95 -17.03
C LEU A 264 12.74 10.35 -18.52
N LYS A 265 12.51 9.40 -19.44
CA LYS A 265 12.41 9.70 -20.88
C LYS A 265 11.21 10.57 -21.21
N LYS A 266 10.04 10.32 -20.59
CA LYS A 266 8.87 11.19 -20.73
C LYS A 266 9.12 12.56 -20.12
N MET A 267 9.71 12.60 -18.92
CA MET A 267 10.06 13.83 -18.20
C MET A 267 10.94 14.79 -19.01
N ARG A 268 11.94 14.28 -19.74
CA ARG A 268 12.81 15.09 -20.61
C ARG A 268 12.07 15.82 -21.74
N ARG A 269 10.86 15.39 -22.10
CA ARG A 269 10.04 16.04 -23.13
C ARG A 269 9.24 17.23 -22.60
N LEU A 270 9.10 17.34 -21.28
CA LEU A 270 8.36 18.41 -20.63
C LEU A 270 9.32 19.58 -20.31
N PRO A 271 8.90 20.84 -20.51
CA PRO A 271 9.72 21.98 -20.11
C PRO A 271 9.87 22.01 -18.58
N ASP A 272 10.93 22.64 -18.08
CA ASP A 272 10.97 23.04 -16.67
C ASP A 272 9.97 24.16 -16.44
N GLY A 273 9.34 24.16 -15.26
CA GLY A 273 8.25 25.08 -15.02
C GLY A 273 7.57 24.89 -13.68
N VAL A 274 6.63 25.79 -13.40
CA VAL A 274 5.79 25.75 -12.21
C VAL A 274 4.34 25.91 -12.66
N TRP A 275 3.53 24.90 -12.36
CA TRP A 275 2.09 24.89 -12.60
C TRP A 275 1.38 24.89 -11.27
N ARG A 276 0.27 25.61 -11.21
CA ARG A 276 -0.56 25.71 -10.01
C ARG A 276 -2.00 25.49 -10.41
N ASP A 277 -2.69 24.68 -9.63
CA ASP A 277 -4.13 24.53 -9.74
C ASP A 277 -4.78 24.64 -8.36
N ARG A 278 -6.01 25.12 -8.37
CA ARG A 278 -6.80 25.35 -7.17
C ARG A 278 -8.23 24.92 -7.42
N THR A 279 -8.68 23.96 -6.62
CA THR A 279 -10.07 23.51 -6.60
C THR A 279 -10.70 23.83 -5.25
N TYR A 280 -12.03 23.73 -5.19
CA TYR A 280 -12.80 23.94 -3.98
C TYR A 280 -13.71 22.74 -3.75
N VAL A 281 -13.74 22.26 -2.52
CA VAL A 281 -14.66 21.20 -2.07
C VAL A 281 -15.66 21.82 -1.12
N GLU A 282 -16.93 21.48 -1.27
CA GLU A 282 -18.01 21.96 -0.39
C GLU A 282 -18.33 20.89 0.66
N CYS A 283 -18.75 21.33 1.85
CA CYS A 283 -19.36 20.50 2.89
C CYS A 283 -18.45 19.39 3.47
N CYS A 284 -17.50 19.74 4.35
CA CYS A 284 -16.66 18.75 5.05
C CYS A 284 -17.40 17.90 6.10
N ARG A 285 -18.62 18.29 6.45
CA ARG A 285 -19.52 17.58 7.38
C ARG A 285 -20.96 18.06 7.19
N PRO A 286 -21.97 17.31 7.68
CA PRO A 286 -23.36 17.76 7.64
C PRO A 286 -23.53 19.15 8.29
N GLY A 287 -24.19 20.06 7.55
CA GLY A 287 -24.43 21.42 8.02
C GLY A 287 -23.29 22.41 7.76
N ASP A 288 -22.12 21.96 7.32
CA ASP A 288 -21.08 22.85 6.81
C ASP A 288 -21.55 23.50 5.50
N ARG A 289 -21.41 24.83 5.41
CA ARG A 289 -21.78 25.63 4.23
C ARG A 289 -20.59 26.38 3.65
N LYS A 290 -19.38 26.03 4.08
CA LYS A 290 -18.12 26.62 3.60
C LYS A 290 -17.61 25.89 2.36
N THR A 291 -16.76 26.58 1.63
CA THR A 291 -15.91 26.00 0.58
C THR A 291 -14.49 25.86 1.12
N HIS A 292 -13.90 24.69 0.92
CA HIS A 292 -12.55 24.36 1.37
C HIS A 292 -11.62 24.31 0.16
N ARG A 293 -10.58 25.12 0.20
CA ARG A 293 -9.63 25.25 -0.91
C ARG A 293 -8.67 24.06 -0.91
N VAL A 294 -8.51 23.40 -2.05
CA VAL A 294 -7.45 22.42 -2.29
C VAL A 294 -6.48 23.02 -3.31
N GLN A 295 -5.20 23.11 -2.93
CA GLN A 295 -4.17 23.72 -3.76
C GLN A 295 -3.12 22.67 -4.12
N LEU A 296 -2.73 22.63 -5.40
CA LEU A 296 -1.57 21.86 -5.84
C LEU A 296 -0.63 22.78 -6.63
N THR A 297 0.65 22.76 -6.27
CA THR A 297 1.74 23.35 -7.05
C THR A 297 2.66 22.23 -7.50
N LEU A 298 2.80 22.06 -8.81
CA LEU A 298 3.77 21.17 -9.43
C LEU A 298 4.96 22.00 -9.92
N ARG A 299 6.16 21.68 -9.43
CA ARG A 299 7.41 22.24 -9.95
C ARG A 299 8.21 21.15 -10.63
N LYS A 300 8.61 21.40 -11.87
CA LYS A 300 9.56 20.56 -12.58
C LYS A 300 10.89 21.30 -12.72
N ALA A 301 11.97 20.63 -12.29
CA ALA A 301 13.35 21.06 -12.51
C ALA A 301 14.18 19.86 -12.97
N GLY A 302 14.63 19.87 -14.23
CA GLY A 302 15.31 18.75 -14.87
C GLY A 302 14.49 17.47 -14.81
N ASN A 303 14.97 16.50 -14.02
CA ASN A 303 14.38 15.18 -13.83
C ASN A 303 13.54 15.06 -12.54
N THR A 304 13.38 16.16 -11.80
CA THR A 304 12.69 16.16 -10.50
C THR A 304 11.33 16.83 -10.62
N LEU A 305 10.30 16.18 -10.09
CA LEU A 305 9.00 16.77 -9.81
C LEU A 305 8.86 17.01 -8.30
N ILE A 306 8.42 18.21 -7.94
CA ILE A 306 8.12 18.59 -6.57
C ILE A 306 6.64 18.97 -6.54
N PHE A 307 5.88 18.28 -5.71
CA PHE A 307 4.48 18.57 -5.46
C PHE A 307 4.37 19.27 -4.10
N GLU A 308 3.64 20.37 -4.07
CA GLU A 308 3.41 21.17 -2.87
C GLU A 308 1.91 21.45 -2.77
N ASN A 309 1.36 21.41 -1.55
CA ASN A 309 -0.04 21.73 -1.29
C ASN A 309 -0.22 23.00 -0.44
N GLU A 310 0.83 23.83 -0.33
CA GLU A 310 0.78 25.11 0.40
C GLU A 310 -0.36 25.98 -0.12
N GLY A 311 -1.21 26.44 0.79
CA GLY A 311 -2.44 27.16 0.47
C GLY A 311 -3.70 26.29 0.53
N THR A 312 -3.60 24.97 0.66
CA THR A 312 -4.76 24.13 1.00
C THR A 312 -5.36 24.57 2.33
N ALA A 313 -6.69 24.48 2.47
CA ALA A 313 -7.40 24.80 3.70
C ALA A 313 -6.94 23.91 4.87
N ASP A 314 -7.17 24.38 6.08
CA ASP A 314 -6.91 23.61 7.29
C ASP A 314 -7.81 22.36 7.35
N GLN A 315 -7.40 21.37 8.13
CA GLN A 315 -8.15 20.14 8.34
C GLN A 315 -9.51 20.44 9.02
N ASP A 316 -10.60 19.91 8.47
CA ASP A 316 -11.96 20.07 9.01
C ASP A 316 -12.82 18.85 8.67
N GLY A 317 -13.55 18.32 9.65
CA GLY A 317 -14.47 17.18 9.48
C GLY A 317 -13.81 15.90 8.97
N ALA A 318 -14.54 15.16 8.12
CA ALA A 318 -14.11 13.84 7.62
C ALA A 318 -13.31 13.92 6.30
N MET A 319 -13.21 15.09 5.67
CA MET A 319 -12.54 15.24 4.37
C MET A 319 -11.06 15.61 4.54
N ASN A 320 -10.27 14.67 5.06
CA ASN A 320 -8.84 14.83 5.27
C ASN A 320 -8.06 13.72 4.57
N ALA A 321 -6.82 14.01 4.18
CA ALA A 321 -5.93 13.03 3.58
C ALA A 321 -4.57 13.05 4.29
N THR A 322 -4.11 11.88 4.73
CA THR A 322 -2.74 11.70 5.21
C THR A 322 -1.76 11.64 4.05
N PHE A 323 -0.46 11.55 4.35
CA PHE A 323 0.61 11.52 3.35
C PHE A 323 0.38 10.48 2.25
N SER A 324 0.02 9.25 2.62
CA SER A 324 -0.13 8.15 1.65
C SER A 324 -1.33 8.33 0.73
N GLY A 325 -2.48 8.80 1.26
CA GLY A 325 -3.66 9.11 0.43
C GLY A 325 -3.38 10.25 -0.57
N TRP A 326 -2.71 11.32 -0.11
CA TRP A 326 -2.32 12.43 -0.98
C TRP A 326 -1.28 12.01 -2.04
N ARG A 327 -0.25 11.26 -1.64
CA ARG A 327 0.75 10.71 -2.56
C ARG A 327 0.13 9.76 -3.59
N GLY A 328 -0.77 8.89 -3.17
CA GLY A 328 -1.49 7.97 -4.06
C GLY A 328 -2.28 8.70 -5.14
N SER A 329 -2.97 9.77 -4.75
CA SER A 329 -3.71 10.64 -5.68
C SER A 329 -2.81 11.33 -6.71
N ILE A 330 -1.57 11.67 -6.34
CA ILE A 330 -0.59 12.23 -7.27
C ILE A 330 -0.02 11.17 -8.22
N MET A 331 0.23 9.96 -7.72
CA MET A 331 0.85 8.89 -8.51
C MET A 331 -0.06 8.35 -9.62
N VAL A 332 -1.38 8.41 -9.44
CA VAL A 332 -2.35 7.93 -10.43
C VAL A 332 -2.65 8.95 -11.55
N ALA A 333 -2.47 10.24 -11.28
CA ALA A 333 -2.82 11.33 -12.21
C ALA A 333 -1.89 11.42 -13.43
#